data_AF-A0A9P3IIT2-F1
#
_entry.id   AF-A0A9P3IIT2-F1
#
_cell.length_a   1.000
_cell.length_b   1.000
_cell.length_c   1.000
_cell.angle_alpha   90.00
_cell.angle_beta   90.00
_cell.angle_gamma   90.00
#
_symmetry.space_group_name_H-M   'P 1'
#
loop_
_entity.id
_entity.type
_entity.pdbx_description
1 polymer ?
#
loop_
_entity_poly.entity_id
_entity_poly.type
_entity_poly.pdbx_seq_one_letter_code
_entity_poly.pdbx_strand_id
1 'polypeptide(L)'
;MAEDARAKGWKAAGRVLEVMQEEAQEGLPPWFFKMDQVAKVAGVPTPPRSELMRVLKERGYLVSRSHVEVTAIKTDCPLVEVLEIARKVAKVEPTE
;
A
#
# COMPACT_ATOMS: atom_id res chain seq x y z
N MET A 1 10.08 -5.03 20.28
CA MET A 1 10.97 -4.81 19.11
C MET A 1 10.96 -3.37 18.61
N ALA A 2 9.86 -2.85 18.05
CA ALA A 2 9.85 -1.44 17.58
C ALA A 2 10.00 -0.44 18.73
N GLU A 3 9.36 -0.69 19.87
CA GLU A 3 9.50 0.12 21.08
C GLU A 3 10.94 0.12 21.61
N ASP A 4 11.61 -1.04 21.62
CA ASP A 4 13.02 -1.16 22.00
C ASP A 4 13.93 -0.36 21.07
N ALA A 5 13.66 -0.41 19.75
CA ALA A 5 14.40 0.37 18.77
C ALA A 5 14.21 1.89 18.97
N ARG A 6 12.99 2.32 19.33
CA ARG A 6 12.70 3.72 19.68
C ARG A 6 13.42 4.15 20.96
N ALA A 7 13.39 3.32 22.00
CA ALA A 7 14.07 3.58 23.27
C ALA A 7 15.59 3.73 23.09
N LYS A 8 16.17 3.01 22.12
CA LYS A 8 17.60 3.12 21.73
C LYS A 8 17.90 4.27 20.76
N GLY A 9 16.90 5.05 20.35
CA GLY A 9 17.06 6.16 19.41
C GLY A 9 17.25 5.73 17.94
N TRP A 10 17.04 4.46 17.60
CA TRP A 10 17.19 3.93 16.24
C TRP A 10 15.97 4.23 15.37
N LYS A 11 15.80 5.49 15.00
CA LYS A 11 14.60 6.00 14.31
C LYS A 11 14.27 5.25 13.02
N ALA A 12 15.28 4.96 12.18
CA ALA A 12 15.07 4.26 10.92
C ALA A 12 14.63 2.81 11.15
N ALA A 13 15.28 2.09 12.07
CA ALA A 13 14.92 0.72 12.43
C ALA A 13 13.51 0.66 13.04
N GLY A 14 13.17 1.57 13.95
CA GLY A 14 11.83 1.66 14.54
C GLY A 14 10.74 1.83 13.48
N ARG A 15 10.96 2.71 12.49
CA ARG A 15 10.01 2.92 11.38
C ARG A 15 9.81 1.68 10.52
N VAL A 16 10.88 0.95 10.21
CA VAL A 16 10.77 -0.30 9.43
C VAL A 16 10.03 -1.37 10.25
N LEU A 17 10.35 -1.52 11.54
CA LEU A 17 9.71 -2.49 12.43
C LEU A 17 8.22 -2.21 12.63
N GLU A 18 7.79 -0.95 12.58
CA GLU A 18 6.36 -0.58 12.60
C GLU A 18 5.65 -1.05 11.33
N VAL A 19 6.24 -0.80 10.16
CA VAL A 19 5.68 -1.29 8.89
C VAL A 19 5.63 -2.83 8.87
N MET A 20 6.68 -3.49 9.35
CA MET A 20 6.74 -4.95 9.46
C MET A 20 5.63 -5.51 10.35
N GLN A 21 5.28 -4.83 11.44
CA GLN A 21 4.17 -5.22 12.31
C GLN A 21 2.82 -5.01 11.63
N GLU A 22 2.62 -3.89 10.94
CA GLU A 22 1.40 -3.63 10.16
C GLU A 22 1.19 -4.69 9.07
N GLU A 23 2.25 -5.11 8.36
CA GLU A 23 2.14 -6.11 7.30
C GLU A 23 2.06 -7.56 7.77
N ALA A 24 2.36 -7.84 9.04
CA ALA A 24 2.26 -9.18 9.62
C ALA A 24 0.81 -9.59 9.93
N GLN A 25 -0.17 -8.77 9.56
CA GLN A 25 -1.58 -9.06 9.72
C GLN A 25 -1.98 -10.34 8.97
N GLU A 26 -2.72 -11.22 9.66
CA GLU A 26 -3.27 -12.44 9.07
C GLU A 26 -4.19 -12.10 7.88
N GLY A 27 -4.03 -12.85 6.78
CA GLY A 27 -4.80 -12.66 5.55
C GLY A 27 -4.13 -11.78 4.51
N LEU A 28 -3.08 -11.01 4.86
CA LEU A 28 -2.28 -10.32 3.87
C LEU A 28 -1.38 -11.29 3.09
N PRO A 29 -1.25 -11.11 1.76
CA PRO A 29 -0.41 -11.99 0.95
C PRO A 29 1.09 -11.74 1.18
N PRO A 30 1.95 -12.72 0.83
CA PRO A 30 3.40 -12.55 0.88
C PRO A 30 3.94 -11.63 -0.23
N TRP A 31 3.19 -11.41 -1.32
CA TRP A 31 3.53 -10.49 -2.41
C TRP A 31 3.04 -9.06 -2.15
N PHE A 32 3.49 -8.10 -2.97
CA PHE A 32 3.16 -6.69 -2.86
C PHE A 32 2.92 -6.06 -4.24
N PHE A 33 2.18 -4.96 -4.25
CA PHE A 33 1.99 -4.13 -5.44
C PHE A 33 2.88 -2.90 -5.36
N LYS A 34 3.74 -2.73 -6.37
CA LYS A 34 4.44 -1.45 -6.56
C LYS A 34 3.51 -0.44 -7.21
N MET A 35 3.47 0.77 -6.67
CA MET A 35 2.51 1.79 -7.11
C MET A 35 2.77 2.26 -8.55
N ASP A 36 4.02 2.31 -8.98
CA ASP A 36 4.41 2.63 -10.37
C ASP A 36 3.91 1.55 -11.36
N GLN A 37 4.00 0.27 -10.98
CA GLN A 37 3.50 -0.83 -11.80
C GLN A 37 1.98 -0.85 -11.85
N VAL A 38 1.30 -0.60 -10.73
CA VAL A 38 -0.17 -0.44 -10.70
C VAL A 38 -0.59 0.69 -11.63
N ALA A 39 0.06 1.85 -11.56
CA ALA A 39 -0.23 3.00 -12.41
C ALA A 39 0.00 2.70 -13.90
N LYS A 40 1.14 2.07 -14.22
CA LYS A 40 1.51 1.66 -15.58
C LYS A 40 0.47 0.70 -16.19
N VAL A 41 0.06 -0.33 -15.44
CA VAL A 41 -0.92 -1.31 -15.90
C VAL A 41 -2.32 -0.72 -15.97
N ALA A 42 -2.67 0.18 -15.05
CA ALA A 42 -3.96 0.87 -15.04
C ALA A 42 -4.08 1.98 -16.10
N GLY A 43 -2.96 2.39 -16.71
CA GLY A 43 -2.92 3.46 -17.72
C GLY A 43 -3.16 4.86 -17.14
N VAL A 44 -2.77 5.10 -15.89
CA VAL A 44 -3.03 6.37 -15.18
C VAL A 44 -1.75 6.92 -14.52
N PRO A 45 -1.72 8.22 -14.15
CA PRO A 45 -0.68 8.74 -13.27
C PRO A 45 -0.64 7.97 -11.95
N THR A 46 0.53 7.92 -11.29
CA THR A 46 0.68 7.20 -10.02
C THR A 46 -0.27 7.76 -8.96
N PRO A 47 -1.28 6.99 -8.52
CA PRO A 47 -2.24 7.49 -7.55
C PRO A 47 -1.57 7.70 -6.18
N PRO A 48 -2.02 8.66 -5.36
CA PRO A 48 -1.52 8.82 -4.00
C PRO A 48 -1.72 7.53 -3.21
N ARG A 49 -0.63 6.93 -2.73
CA ARG A 49 -0.67 5.64 -2.00
C ARG A 49 -1.63 5.66 -0.83
N SER A 50 -1.61 6.73 -0.03
CA SER A 50 -2.50 6.88 1.12
C SER A 50 -3.98 6.85 0.74
N GLU A 51 -4.33 7.43 -0.41
CA GLU A 51 -5.71 7.49 -0.90
C GLU A 51 -6.16 6.14 -1.45
N LEU A 52 -5.30 5.45 -2.22
CA LEU A 52 -5.56 4.07 -2.65
C LEU A 52 -5.79 3.16 -1.44
N MET A 53 -4.93 3.23 -0.42
CA MET A 53 -5.07 2.47 0.82
C MET A 53 -6.36 2.83 1.57
N ARG A 54 -6.76 4.10 1.62
CA ARG A 54 -8.02 4.54 2.25
C ARG A 54 -9.21 3.87 1.59
N VAL A 55 -9.30 3.93 0.25
CA VAL A 55 -10.41 3.33 -0.51
C VAL A 55 -10.43 1.81 -0.37
N LEU A 56 -9.28 1.15 -0.34
CA LEU A 56 -9.17 -0.29 -0.08
C LEU A 56 -9.76 -0.65 1.29
N LYS A 57 -9.40 0.08 2.35
CA LYS A 57 -9.96 -0.13 3.70
C LYS A 57 -11.46 0.10 3.76
N GLU A 58 -11.96 1.15 3.10
CA GLU A 58 -13.39 1.47 3.04
C GLU A 58 -14.21 0.39 2.34
N ARG A 59 -13.59 -0.32 1.39
CA ARG A 59 -14.19 -1.48 0.71
C ARG A 59 -14.05 -2.79 1.49
N GLY A 60 -13.46 -2.76 2.68
CA GLY A 60 -13.29 -3.93 3.56
C GLY A 60 -12.07 -4.79 3.23
N TYR A 61 -11.18 -4.36 2.34
CA TYR A 61 -9.94 -5.07 2.05
C TYR A 61 -8.90 -4.82 3.13
N LEU A 62 -8.08 -5.84 3.40
CA LEU A 62 -6.87 -5.70 4.18
C LEU A 62 -5.85 -4.93 3.35
N VAL A 63 -5.18 -3.94 3.95
CA VAL A 63 -4.12 -3.21 3.28
C VAL A 63 -3.09 -2.66 4.25
N SER A 64 -1.82 -2.85 3.91
CA SER A 64 -0.66 -2.32 4.63
C SER A 64 0.38 -1.75 3.68
N ARG A 65 1.37 -1.05 4.24
CA ARG A 65 2.59 -0.69 3.51
C ARG A 65 3.49 -1.92 3.43
N SER A 66 4.40 -1.95 2.45
CA SER A 66 5.43 -2.99 2.37
C SER A 66 6.75 -2.49 2.95
N HIS A 67 7.39 -3.27 3.82
CA HIS A 67 8.77 -2.99 4.25
C HIS A 67 9.80 -3.24 3.12
N VAL A 68 9.43 -4.05 2.11
CA VAL A 68 10.31 -4.45 1.00
C VAL A 68 10.56 -3.29 0.04
N GLU A 69 9.56 -2.44 -0.18
CA GLU A 69 9.68 -1.29 -1.07
C GLU A 69 8.81 -0.13 -0.53
N VAL A 70 9.40 1.07 -0.46
CA VAL A 70 8.88 2.25 0.24
C VAL A 70 7.54 2.76 -0.31
N THR A 71 7.34 2.65 -1.62
CA THR A 71 6.11 3.05 -2.32
C THR A 71 5.08 1.92 -2.40
N ALA A 72 5.44 0.67 -2.14
CA ALA A 72 4.56 -0.47 -2.31
C ALA A 72 3.50 -0.62 -1.20
N ILE A 73 2.46 -1.39 -1.53
CA ILE A 73 1.40 -1.82 -0.61
C ILE A 73 1.21 -3.35 -0.68
N LYS A 74 0.67 -3.94 0.38
CA LYS A 74 0.13 -5.31 0.38
C LYS A 74 -1.37 -5.24 0.59
N THR A 75 -2.14 -6.06 -0.12
CA THR A 75 -3.59 -6.15 0.03
C THR A 75 -4.09 -7.52 -0.43
N ASP A 76 -5.16 -8.01 0.19
CA ASP A 76 -5.93 -9.18 -0.25
C ASP A 76 -6.87 -8.87 -1.43
N CYS A 77 -6.97 -7.59 -1.82
CA CYS A 77 -7.75 -7.13 -2.96
C CYS A 77 -7.22 -7.74 -4.27
N PRO A 78 -8.10 -8.35 -5.10
CA PRO A 78 -7.71 -8.87 -6.41
C PRO A 78 -7.12 -7.77 -7.31
N LEU A 79 -6.13 -8.11 -8.14
CA LEU A 79 -5.45 -7.16 -9.02
C LEU A 79 -6.43 -6.31 -9.85
N VAL A 80 -7.48 -6.94 -10.41
CA VAL A 80 -8.48 -6.23 -11.25
C VAL A 80 -9.12 -5.08 -10.47
N GLU A 81 -9.52 -5.32 -9.22
CA GLU A 81 -10.11 -4.31 -8.34
C GLU A 81 -9.09 -3.24 -7.93
N VAL A 82 -7.84 -3.63 -7.67
CA VAL A 82 -6.74 -2.67 -7.39
C VAL A 82 -6.58 -1.69 -8.55
N LEU A 83 -6.61 -2.18 -9.80
CA LEU A 83 -6.48 -1.34 -10.98
C LEU A 83 -7.69 -0.41 -11.16
N GLU A 84 -8.90 -0.88 -10.86
CA GLU A 84 -10.11 -0.04 -10.90
C GLU A 84 -10.09 1.07 -9.85
N ILE A 85 -9.69 0.75 -8.62
CA ILE A 85 -9.55 1.73 -7.55
C ILE A 85 -8.45 2.73 -7.92
N ALA A 86 -7.34 2.27 -8.49
CA ALA A 86 -6.26 3.13 -8.96
C ALA A 86 -6.76 4.14 -10.01
N ARG A 87 -7.55 3.71 -10.99
CA ARG A 87 -8.17 4.60 -11.99
C ARG A 87 -9.04 5.67 -11.35
N LYS A 88 -9.89 5.28 -10.39
CA LYS A 88 -10.79 6.19 -9.67
C LYS A 88 -10.02 7.21 -8.82
N VAL A 89 -8.98 6.76 -8.12
CA VAL A 89 -8.17 7.60 -7.24
C VAL A 89 -7.28 8.58 -8.02
N ALA A 90 -6.77 8.17 -9.19
CA ALA A 90 -5.92 9.01 -10.03
C ALA A 90 -6.66 10.21 -10.66
N LYS A 91 -8.01 10.29 -10.53
CA LYS A 91 -8.86 11.36 -11.07
C LYS A 91 -8.54 11.68 -12.54
N VAL A 92 -8.51 10.66 -13.39
CA VAL A 92 -8.66 10.87 -14.83
C VAL A 92 -10.16 11.01 -15.07
N GLU A 93 -10.62 12.23 -15.39
CA GLU A 93 -11.95 12.41 -15.97
C GLU A 93 -12.03 11.54 -17.24
N PRO A 94 -13.15 10.85 -17.51
CA PRO A 94 -13.28 10.13 -18.77
C PRO A 94 -13.15 11.15 -19.89
N THR A 95 -12.17 10.97 -20.76
CA THR A 95 -12.11 11.71 -22.02
C THR A 95 -13.35 11.34 -22.81
N GLU A 96 -14.31 12.26 -22.87
CA GLU A 96 -15.40 12.24 -23.85
C GLU A 96 -14.88 12.31 -25.29
#